data_AF-A0A9D2NNF8-F1
#
_entry.id   AF-A0A9D2NNF8-F1
#
_cell.length_a   1.000
_cell.length_b   1.000
_cell.length_c   1.000
_cell.angle_alpha   90.00
_cell.angle_beta   90.00
_cell.angle_gamma   90.00
#
_symmetry.space_group_name_H-M   'P 1'
#
loop_
_entity.id
_entity.type
_entity.pdbx_description
1 polymer ?
#
loop_
_entity_poly.entity_id
_entity_poly.type
_entity_poly.pdbx_seq_one_letter_code
_entity_poly.pdbx_strand_id
1 'polypeptide(L)'
;MPVIYEFLGAVRHVLAEFHLDLPLLIMRSDGHLMSSDYTALHPVETLLCGPAASTMGALSMTGEKRAVVVDMGGTTTDISIIRDGEPLRIEGGIQIAEWKTFVRGLYVDTFALGGDTEVLFDSSGTCP
;
A
#
# COMPACT_ATOMS: atom_id res chain seq x y z
N MET A 1 17.85 -2.86 9.02
CA MET A 1 16.93 -3.63 8.16
C MET A 1 17.59 -3.85 6.80
N PRO A 2 18.16 -5.03 6.52
CA PRO A 2 18.89 -5.29 5.26
C PRO A 2 18.00 -5.23 4.01
N VAL A 3 16.75 -5.71 4.10
CA VAL A 3 15.85 -5.91 2.95
C VAL A 3 15.54 -4.62 2.18
N ILE A 4 15.31 -3.49 2.85
CA ILE A 4 15.01 -2.23 2.15
C ILE A 4 16.23 -1.72 1.37
N TYR A 5 17.44 -1.89 1.91
CA TYR A 5 18.66 -1.49 1.22
C TYR A 5 18.92 -2.35 -0.01
N GLU A 6 18.68 -3.66 0.10
CA GLU A 6 18.76 -4.60 -1.03
C GLU A 6 17.74 -4.25 -2.11
N PHE A 7 16.48 -3.97 -1.74
CA PHE A 7 15.44 -3.54 -2.68
C PHE A 7 15.83 -2.24 -3.41
N LEU A 8 16.20 -1.20 -2.66
CA LEU A 8 16.61 0.08 -3.26
C LEU A 8 17.88 -0.07 -4.12
N GLY A 9 18.80 -0.95 -3.71
CA GLY A 9 19.99 -1.30 -4.49
C GLY A 9 19.64 -1.99 -5.81
N ALA A 10 18.75 -2.97 -5.78
CA ALA A 10 18.28 -3.69 -6.96
C ALA A 10 17.57 -2.75 -7.95
N VAL A 11 16.69 -1.86 -7.46
CA VAL A 11 16.01 -0.87 -8.32
C VAL A 11 17.04 0.07 -8.96
N ARG A 12 17.99 0.60 -8.19
CA ARG A 12 19.07 1.46 -8.73
C ARG A 12 19.93 0.75 -9.76
N HIS A 13 20.22 -0.53 -9.54
CA HIS A 13 20.98 -1.33 -10.49
C HIS A 13 20.25 -1.44 -11.83
N VAL A 14 18.95 -1.78 -11.80
CA VAL A 14 18.12 -1.85 -13.01
C VAL A 14 18.05 -0.49 -13.72
N LEU A 15 17.80 0.61 -12.99
CA LEU A 15 17.79 1.94 -13.60
C LEU A 15 19.12 2.29 -14.29
N ALA A 16 20.25 1.92 -13.69
CA ALA A 16 21.57 2.12 -14.29
C ALA A 16 21.79 1.26 -15.54
N GLU A 17 21.33 0.01 -15.56
CA GLU A 17 21.39 -0.86 -16.75
C GLU A 17 20.61 -0.27 -17.93
N PHE A 18 19.48 0.41 -17.66
CA PHE A 18 18.70 1.11 -18.67
C PHE A 18 19.20 2.55 -18.96
N HIS A 19 20.32 2.97 -18.36
CA HIS A 19 20.87 4.33 -18.49
C HIS A 19 19.88 5.44 -18.07
N LEU A 20 19.02 5.16 -17.09
CA LEU A 20 18.05 6.10 -16.55
C LEU A 20 18.62 6.83 -15.33
N ASP A 21 18.97 8.11 -15.51
CA ASP A 21 19.38 9.00 -14.42
C ASP A 21 18.17 9.79 -13.90
N LEU A 22 17.34 9.10 -13.10
CA LEU A 22 16.09 9.65 -12.57
C LEU A 22 16.03 9.49 -11.04
N PRO A 23 15.40 10.45 -10.32
CA PRO A 23 15.18 10.31 -8.89
C PRO A 23 14.31 9.09 -8.57
N LEU A 24 14.81 8.21 -7.68
CA LEU A 24 14.01 7.13 -7.12
C LEU A 24 13.16 7.64 -5.96
N LEU A 25 11.85 7.70 -6.21
CA LEU A 25 10.83 8.10 -5.24
C LEU A 25 10.03 6.87 -4.80
N ILE A 26 9.72 6.81 -3.50
CA ILE A 26 8.99 5.71 -2.86
C ILE A 26 7.70 6.26 -2.26
N MET A 27 6.60 5.54 -2.46
CA MET A 27 5.31 5.86 -1.86
C MET A 27 5.35 5.59 -0.35
N ARG A 28 4.85 6.54 0.43
CA ARG A 28 4.66 6.41 1.87
C ARG A 28 3.26 5.93 2.20
N SER A 29 3.10 5.43 3.42
CA SER A 29 1.82 5.02 4.00
C SER A 29 0.74 6.10 3.98
N ASP A 30 1.12 7.38 3.93
CA ASP A 30 0.23 8.54 4.02
C ASP A 30 -0.14 9.16 2.65
N GLY A 31 0.25 8.50 1.56
CA GLY A 31 -0.02 8.91 0.18
C GLY A 31 0.99 9.89 -0.42
N HIS A 32 2.00 10.33 0.34
CA HIS A 32 3.07 11.18 -0.17
C HIS A 32 4.26 10.36 -0.70
N LEU A 33 5.13 11.02 -1.47
CA LEU A 33 6.38 10.43 -1.95
C LEU A 33 7.55 10.83 -1.03
N MET A 34 8.55 9.95 -0.89
CA MET A 34 9.84 10.25 -0.27
C MET A 34 11.00 9.81 -1.15
N SER A 35 12.19 10.38 -0.91
CA SER A 35 13.41 9.93 -1.59
C SER A 35 13.84 8.55 -1.12
N SER A 36 14.58 7.84 -1.98
CA SER A 36 15.21 6.57 -1.59
C SER A 36 16.18 6.71 -0.39
N ASP A 37 16.85 7.85 -0.24
CA ASP A 37 17.73 8.11 0.92
C ASP A 37 16.95 8.21 2.22
N TYR A 38 15.83 8.94 2.20
CA TYR A 38 14.95 9.02 3.38
C TYR A 38 14.33 7.66 3.69
N THR A 39 13.90 6.93 2.67
CA THR A 39 13.34 5.57 2.78
C THR A 39 14.32 4.62 3.46
N ALA A 40 15.61 4.68 3.09
CA ALA A 40 16.64 3.82 3.66
C ALA A 40 16.79 4.03 5.19
N LEU A 41 16.60 5.27 5.64
CA LEU A 41 16.65 5.64 7.06
C LEU A 41 15.31 5.41 7.79
N HIS A 42 14.18 5.47 7.07
CA HIS A 42 12.83 5.43 7.64
C HIS A 42 11.94 4.39 6.93
N PRO A 43 12.36 3.12 6.85
CA PRO A 43 11.64 2.11 6.06
C PRO A 43 10.26 1.78 6.62
N VAL A 44 10.00 2.11 7.89
CA VAL A 44 8.69 1.93 8.51
C VAL A 44 7.60 2.79 7.85
N GLU A 45 7.99 3.88 7.16
CA GLU A 45 7.08 4.77 6.43
C GLU A 45 6.52 4.12 5.14
N THR A 46 6.96 2.90 4.78
CA THR A 46 6.45 2.16 3.62
C THR A 46 5.34 1.16 3.97
N LEU A 47 4.91 1.08 5.23
CA LEU A 47 3.81 0.18 5.62
C LEU A 47 2.54 0.51 4.83
N LEU A 48 1.89 -0.48 4.21
CA LEU A 48 0.68 -0.26 3.39
C LEU A 48 0.85 0.79 2.27
N CYS A 49 2.05 0.95 1.71
CA CYS A 49 2.29 1.90 0.62
C CYS A 49 1.56 1.53 -0.69
N GLY A 50 1.26 0.24 -0.91
CA GLY A 50 0.48 -0.25 -2.05
C GLY A 50 -0.94 0.29 -2.05
N PRO A 51 -1.75 0.00 -1.01
CA PRO A 51 -3.09 0.57 -0.86
C PRO A 51 -3.12 2.10 -0.90
N ALA A 52 -2.09 2.76 -0.33
CA ALA A 52 -1.95 4.20 -0.44
C ALA A 52 -1.79 4.66 -1.90
N ALA A 53 -0.95 3.99 -2.68
CA ALA A 53 -0.79 4.28 -4.11
C ALA A 53 -2.09 4.09 -4.88
N SER A 54 -2.80 2.98 -4.68
CA SER A 54 -4.08 2.70 -5.35
C SER A 54 -5.16 3.73 -5.00
N THR A 55 -5.22 4.16 -3.74
CA THR A 55 -6.13 5.21 -3.28
C THR A 55 -5.85 6.56 -3.94
N MET A 56 -4.57 6.97 -3.95
CA MET A 56 -4.15 8.22 -4.60
C MET A 56 -4.38 8.18 -6.11
N GLY A 57 -4.14 7.02 -6.74
CA GLY A 57 -4.42 6.77 -8.15
C GLY A 57 -5.92 6.91 -8.47
N ALA A 58 -6.78 6.26 -7.69
CA ALA A 58 -8.23 6.35 -7.84
C ALA A 58 -8.74 7.78 -7.67
N LEU A 59 -8.26 8.52 -6.67
CA LEU A 59 -8.60 9.93 -6.48
C LEU A 59 -8.19 10.78 -7.69
N SER A 60 -6.96 10.61 -8.17
CA SER A 60 -6.42 11.34 -9.31
C SER A 60 -7.18 11.05 -10.61
N MET A 61 -7.54 9.79 -10.85
CA MET A 61 -8.22 9.37 -12.08
C MET A 61 -9.69 9.75 -12.12
N THR A 62 -10.40 9.65 -10.98
CA THR A 62 -11.85 9.82 -10.94
C THR A 62 -12.28 11.22 -10.51
N GLY A 63 -11.48 11.90 -9.69
CA GLY A 63 -11.85 13.17 -9.07
C GLY A 63 -13.03 13.06 -8.08
N GLU A 64 -13.44 11.84 -7.72
CA GLU A 64 -14.58 11.61 -6.85
C GLU A 64 -14.31 12.12 -5.44
N LYS A 65 -15.27 12.87 -4.89
CA LYS A 65 -15.13 13.46 -3.56
C LYS A 65 -15.54 12.52 -2.44
N ARG A 66 -16.32 11.49 -2.76
CA ARG A 66 -16.77 10.46 -1.80
C ARG A 66 -16.79 9.12 -2.50
N ALA A 67 -15.86 8.26 -2.14
CA ALA A 67 -15.72 6.95 -2.74
C ALA A 67 -15.17 5.94 -1.73
N VAL A 68 -15.48 4.67 -1.98
CA VAL A 68 -14.77 3.55 -1.39
C VAL A 68 -13.87 2.98 -2.49
N VAL A 69 -12.59 2.88 -2.22
CA VAL A 69 -11.63 2.25 -3.13
C VAL A 69 -11.43 0.82 -2.66
N VAL A 70 -11.59 -0.14 -3.57
CA VAL A 70 -11.39 -1.56 -3.32
C VAL A 70 -10.27 -2.02 -4.25
N ASP A 71 -9.12 -2.34 -3.69
CA ASP A 71 -7.94 -2.85 -4.38
C ASP A 71 -7.79 -4.34 -4.08
N MET A 72 -8.04 -5.19 -5.07
CA MET A 72 -7.97 -6.64 -4.92
C MET A 72 -6.75 -7.16 -5.67
N GLY A 73 -5.81 -7.73 -4.91
CA GLY A 73 -4.68 -8.49 -5.44
C GLY A 73 -4.95 -10.00 -5.47
N GLY A 74 -3.89 -10.78 -5.64
CA GLY A 74 -3.97 -12.24 -5.57
C GLY A 74 -4.27 -12.77 -4.17
N THR A 75 -3.68 -12.17 -3.13
CA THR A 75 -3.80 -12.68 -1.75
C THR A 75 -4.78 -11.90 -0.88
N THR A 76 -4.86 -10.59 -1.08
CA THR A 76 -5.58 -9.67 -0.20
C THR A 76 -6.49 -8.73 -0.98
N THR A 77 -7.47 -8.19 -0.28
CA THR A 77 -8.28 -7.05 -0.70
C THR A 77 -8.09 -5.92 0.31
N ASP A 78 -7.70 -4.76 -0.17
CA ASP A 78 -7.50 -3.55 0.60
C ASP A 78 -8.64 -2.57 0.32
N ILE A 79 -9.29 -2.10 1.37
CA ILE A 79 -10.39 -1.13 1.29
C ILE A 79 -9.93 0.19 1.90
N SER A 80 -10.06 1.27 1.14
CA SER A 80 -9.82 2.63 1.63
C SER A 80 -10.98 3.55 1.30
N ILE A 81 -10.97 4.73 1.92
CA ILE A 81 -12.09 5.68 1.83
C ILE A 81 -11.56 7.03 1.37
N ILE A 82 -12.22 7.61 0.37
CA ILE A 82 -12.09 9.01 -0.01
C ILE A 82 -13.30 9.75 0.56
N ARG A 83 -13.04 10.85 1.28
CA ARG A 83 -14.06 11.69 1.89
C ARG A 83 -13.72 13.15 1.72
N ASP A 84 -14.68 13.91 1.23
CA ASP A 84 -14.59 15.35 0.97
C ASP A 84 -13.41 15.72 0.05
N GLY A 85 -13.10 14.82 -0.91
CA GLY A 85 -12.02 15.01 -1.89
C GLY A 85 -10.63 14.59 -1.42
N GLU A 86 -10.51 14.05 -0.21
CA GLU A 86 -9.24 13.64 0.37
C GLU A 86 -9.30 12.17 0.82
N PRO A 87 -8.18 11.41 0.74
CA PRO A 87 -8.11 10.10 1.35
C PRO A 87 -8.24 10.20 2.87
N LEU A 88 -9.06 9.33 3.47
CA LEU A 88 -9.22 9.28 4.92
C LEU A 88 -7.91 8.86 5.57
N ARG A 89 -7.46 9.63 6.56
CA ARG A 89 -6.24 9.37 7.34
C ARG A 89 -6.59 8.78 8.70
N ILE A 90 -5.67 8.03 9.29
CA ILE A 90 -5.83 7.52 10.66
C ILE A 90 -5.05 8.38 11.65
N GLU A 91 -5.68 8.76 12.74
CA GLU A 91 -5.04 9.57 13.78
C GLU A 91 -4.19 8.73 14.74
N GLY A 92 -4.54 7.45 14.94
CA GLY A 92 -3.92 6.57 15.92
C GLY A 92 -2.72 5.76 15.43
N GLY A 93 -2.30 5.96 14.18
CA GLY A 93 -1.25 5.18 13.51
C GLY A 93 -1.70 3.81 13.00
N ILE A 94 -0.92 3.24 12.08
CA ILE A 94 -1.31 2.06 11.27
C ILE A 94 -1.35 0.82 12.13
N GLN A 95 -2.38 -0.01 11.93
CA GLN A 95 -2.47 -1.34 12.51
C GLN A 95 -1.97 -2.39 11.51
N ILE A 96 -1.02 -3.22 11.93
CA ILE A 96 -0.51 -4.37 11.17
C ILE A 96 -0.76 -5.61 12.02
N ALA A 97 -1.69 -6.46 11.58
CA ALA A 97 -2.19 -7.57 12.38
C ALA A 97 -2.62 -7.10 13.80
N GLU A 98 -2.03 -7.66 14.86
CA GLU A 98 -2.28 -7.28 16.25
C GLU A 98 -1.50 -6.03 16.72
N TRP A 99 -0.60 -5.48 15.89
CA TRP A 99 0.30 -4.42 16.28
C TRP A 99 -0.22 -3.04 15.87
N LYS A 100 -0.44 -2.16 16.84
CA LYS A 100 -0.71 -0.73 16.60
C LYS A 100 0.60 0.04 16.59
N THR A 101 0.91 0.71 15.48
CA THR A 101 2.14 1.47 15.28
C THR A 101 1.92 2.97 15.47
N PHE A 102 3.00 3.76 15.58
CA PHE A 102 2.95 5.22 15.54
C PHE A 102 3.10 5.79 14.12
N VAL A 103 3.16 4.93 13.10
CA VAL A 103 3.32 5.36 11.70
C VAL A 103 2.02 5.98 11.23
N ARG A 104 2.10 7.21 10.71
CA ARG A 104 0.96 7.89 10.12
C ARG A 104 0.64 7.28 8.76
N GLY A 105 -0.63 7.09 8.45
CA GLY A 105 -1.04 6.52 7.18
C GLY A 105 -2.48 6.81 6.81
N LEU A 106 -2.86 6.33 5.64
CA LEU A 106 -4.25 6.30 5.23
C LEU A 106 -5.02 5.21 6.00
N TYR A 107 -6.33 5.41 6.12
CA TYR A 107 -7.22 4.36 6.58
C TYR A 107 -7.32 3.29 5.51
N VAL A 108 -6.89 2.09 5.87
CA VAL A 108 -6.95 0.89 5.05
C VAL A 108 -7.45 -0.24 5.93
N ASP A 109 -8.44 -0.97 5.44
CA ASP A 109 -8.88 -2.23 6.02
C ASP A 109 -8.52 -3.37 5.05
N THR A 110 -7.79 -4.36 5.54
CA THR A 110 -7.23 -5.42 4.70
C THR A 110 -7.87 -6.76 5.04
N PHE A 111 -8.43 -7.41 4.03
CA PHE A 111 -8.97 -8.75 4.12
C PHE A 111 -8.00 -9.74 3.47
N ALA A 112 -7.78 -10.88 4.11
CA ALA A 112 -7.01 -11.99 3.54
C ALA A 112 -7.84 -12.80 2.52
N LEU A 113 -8.42 -12.08 1.56
CA LEU A 113 -9.18 -12.63 0.45
C LEU A 113 -8.80 -11.89 -0.82
N GLY A 114 -8.28 -12.60 -1.80
CA GLY A 114 -7.90 -12.09 -3.11
C GLY A 114 -8.24 -13.10 -4.21
N GLY A 115 -7.71 -12.87 -5.40
CA GLY A 115 -7.99 -13.72 -6.57
C GLY A 115 -7.49 -15.16 -6.46
N ASP A 116 -6.45 -15.41 -5.66
CA ASP A 116 -5.82 -16.73 -5.47
C ASP A 116 -6.29 -17.42 -4.18
N THR A 117 -7.25 -16.85 -3.46
CA THR A 117 -7.80 -17.46 -2.25
C THR A 117 -8.52 -18.76 -2.59
N GLU A 118 -8.12 -19.83 -1.92
CA GLU A 118 -8.70 -21.15 -2.11
C GLU A 118 -10.16 -21.18 -1.66
N VAL A 119 -11.03 -21.72 -2.51
CA VAL A 119 -12.44 -21.96 -2.20
C VAL A 119 -12.58 -23.41 -1.73
N LEU A 120 -12.87 -23.59 -0.44
CA LEU A 120 -13.12 -24.90 0.15
C LEU A 120 -14.62 -25.13 0.27
N PHE A 121 -15.07 -26.29 -0.21
CA PHE A 121 -16.46 -26.71 -0.06
C PHE A 121 -16.60 -27.61 1.16
N ASP A 122 -17.63 -27.37 1.97
CA ASP A 122 -18.03 -28.28 3.04
C ASP A 122 -18.72 -29.54 2.49
N SER A 123 -19.08 -30.46 3.37
CA SER A 123 -19.74 -31.73 3.01
C SER A 123 -21.15 -31.55 2.42
N SER A 124 -21.76 -30.37 2.55
CA SER A 124 -23.03 -29.99 1.90
C SER A 124 -22.84 -29.33 0.54
N GLY A 125 -21.60 -29.11 0.09
CA GLY A 125 -21.28 -28.47 -1.18
C GLY A 125 -21.40 -26.94 -1.13
N THR A 126 -21.39 -26.34 0.06
CA THR A 126 -21.37 -24.88 0.26
C THR A 126 -19.97 -24.40 0.63
N CYS A 127 -19.60 -23.22 0.16
CA CYS A 127 -18.44 -22.50 0.69
C CYS A 127 -18.89 -21.78 1.97
N PRO A 128 -18.25 -22.03 3.13
CA PRO A 128 -18.58 -21.35 4.38
C PRO A 128 -18.26 -19.85 4.34
#